data_AF-A0AAT9GN87-F1
#
_entry.id   AF-A0AAT9GN87-F1
#
_cell.length_a   1.000
_cell.length_b   1.000
_cell.length_c   1.000
_cell.angle_alpha   90.00
_cell.angle_beta   90.00
_cell.angle_gamma   90.00
#
_symmetry.space_group_name_H-M   'P 1'
#
loop_
_entity.id
_entity.type
_entity.pdbx_description
1 polymer ?
#
loop_
_entity_poly.entity_id
_entity_poly.type
_entity_poly.pdbx_seq_one_letter_code
_entity_poly.pdbx_strand_id
1 'polypeptide(L)'
;MSSIEIVYEPYKKIIVHEIIEFSFEDLISEVLMQTRALGGTSIPTINWCEGIAFIATPFPPTEDIVREMLAGNIHYAGVIFARKDSFEPEIRGSFGVIRLVNRCNNPNYKKLAEYLKSFSRRI
;
A
#
# COMPACT_ATOMS: atom_id res chain seq x y z
N MET A 1 13.77 7.43 -39.86
CA MET A 1 13.09 7.82 -38.61
C MET A 1 12.83 6.53 -37.84
N SER A 2 13.43 6.34 -36.67
CA SER A 2 13.10 5.20 -35.80
C SER A 2 11.79 5.52 -35.07
N SER A 3 10.74 4.72 -35.28
CA SER A 3 9.51 4.79 -34.48
C SER A 3 9.71 4.04 -33.18
N ILE A 4 9.41 4.69 -32.06
CA ILE A 4 9.40 4.06 -30.74
C ILE A 4 8.08 3.30 -30.52
N GLU A 5 8.16 2.10 -29.95
CA GLU A 5 6.99 1.32 -29.53
C GLU A 5 6.74 1.55 -28.03
N ILE A 6 5.47 1.69 -27.65
CA ILE A 6 5.03 1.76 -26.25
C ILE A 6 4.26 0.49 -25.93
N VAL A 7 4.74 -0.28 -24.95
CA VAL A 7 4.12 -1.52 -24.48
C VAL A 7 3.66 -1.36 -23.03
N TYR A 8 2.43 -1.76 -22.72
CA TYR A 8 1.93 -1.87 -21.35
C TYR A 8 2.05 -3.31 -20.85
N GLU A 9 2.91 -3.54 -19.87
CA GLU A 9 3.13 -4.86 -19.27
C GLU A 9 2.62 -4.88 -17.81
N PRO A 10 1.35 -5.26 -17.57
CA PRO A 10 0.82 -5.32 -16.21
C PRO A 10 1.47 -6.46 -15.41
N TYR A 11 1.58 -6.27 -14.10
CA TYR A 11 1.92 -7.35 -13.18
C TYR A 11 0.91 -8.49 -13.27
N LYS A 12 1.43 -9.71 -13.23
CA LYS A 12 0.67 -10.96 -13.30
C LYS A 12 0.29 -11.46 -11.91
N LYS A 13 1.15 -11.22 -10.91
CA LYS A 13 1.01 -11.77 -9.56
C LYS A 13 1.50 -10.78 -8.51
N ILE A 14 0.73 -10.65 -7.42
CA ILE A 14 1.14 -9.97 -6.20
C ILE A 14 1.41 -11.05 -5.14
N ILE A 15 2.60 -11.02 -4.54
CA ILE A 15 3.01 -11.93 -3.48
C ILE A 15 3.23 -11.09 -2.23
N VAL A 16 2.42 -11.33 -1.21
CA VAL A 16 2.52 -10.66 0.08
C VAL A 16 3.08 -11.67 1.08
N HIS A 17 4.21 -11.34 1.70
CA HIS A 17 4.91 -12.25 2.60
C HIS A 17 4.44 -12.13 4.05
N GLU A 18 3.92 -10.96 4.44
CA GLU A 18 3.33 -10.71 5.75
C GLU A 18 2.09 -9.82 5.63
N ILE A 19 1.03 -10.15 6.37
CA ILE A 19 -0.22 -9.37 6.42
C ILE A 19 -0.57 -9.13 7.87
N ILE A 20 -0.77 -7.86 8.24
CA ILE A 20 -1.13 -7.47 9.60
C ILE A 20 -2.32 -6.51 9.55
N GLU A 21 -3.38 -6.84 10.29
CA GLU A 21 -4.53 -5.98 10.47
C GLU A 21 -4.36 -5.13 11.73
N PHE A 22 -4.45 -3.82 11.58
CA PHE A 22 -4.46 -2.84 12.66
C PHE A 22 -5.87 -2.25 12.81
N SER A 23 -6.15 -1.67 13.98
CA SER A 23 -7.18 -0.65 14.04
C SER A 23 -6.77 0.54 13.16
N PHE A 24 -7.74 1.31 12.67
CA PHE A 24 -7.41 2.48 11.86
C PHE A 24 -6.58 3.51 12.64
N GLU A 25 -6.83 3.66 13.93
CA GLU A 25 -6.11 4.57 14.83
C GLU A 25 -4.66 4.14 15.06
N ASP A 26 -4.42 2.84 15.24
CA ASP A 26 -3.06 2.30 15.38
C ASP A 26 -2.27 2.46 14.08
N LEU A 27 -2.91 2.22 12.93
CA LEU A 27 -2.27 2.42 11.63
C LEU A 27 -1.85 3.88 11.43
N ILE A 28 -2.72 4.83 11.80
CA ILE A 28 -2.39 6.26 11.74
C ILE A 28 -1.23 6.61 12.68
N SER A 29 -1.28 6.11 13.92
CA SER A 29 -0.25 6.37 14.92
C SER A 29 1.11 5.81 14.51
N GLU A 30 1.15 4.57 14.03
CA GLU A 30 2.36 3.91 13.54
C GLU A 30 3.03 4.72 12.42
N VAL A 31 2.25 5.14 11.42
CA VAL A 31 2.76 5.91 10.27
C VAL A 31 3.30 7.27 10.70
N LEU A 32 2.59 7.98 11.58
CA LEU A 32 3.05 9.28 12.08
C LEU A 32 4.32 9.14 12.92
N MET A 33 4.40 8.12 13.78
CA MET A 33 5.58 7.85 14.61
C MET A 33 6.80 7.49 13.75
N GLN A 34 6.65 6.60 12.77
CA GLN A 34 7.72 6.25 11.84
C GLN A 34 8.19 7.46 11.04
N THR A 35 7.27 8.26 10.49
CA THR A 35 7.60 9.47 9.72
C THR A 35 8.42 10.45 10.56
N ARG A 36 8.02 10.65 11.82
CA ARG A 36 8.74 11.52 12.76
C ARG A 36 10.12 10.97 13.11
N ALA A 37 10.22 9.67 13.40
CA ALA A 37 11.49 9.02 13.76
C ALA A 37 12.52 9.11 12.63
N LEU A 38 12.07 9.06 11.37
CA LEU A 38 12.91 9.24 10.19
C LEU A 38 13.22 10.71 9.86
N GLY A 39 12.71 11.67 10.64
CA GLY A 39 12.89 13.11 10.39
C GLY A 39 12.13 13.61 9.16
N GLY A 40 11.08 12.90 8.72
CA GLY A 40 10.28 13.28 7.57
C GLY A 40 9.53 14.59 7.80
N THR A 41 9.63 15.52 6.85
CA THR A 41 8.94 16.83 6.88
C THR A 41 7.68 16.86 6.02
N SER A 42 7.46 15.83 5.22
CA SER A 42 6.27 15.68 4.39
C SER A 42 5.11 15.08 5.17
N ILE A 43 3.89 15.42 4.76
CA ILE A 43 2.67 14.77 5.25
C ILE A 43 2.65 13.34 4.69
N PRO A 44 2.72 12.30 5.53
CA PRO A 44 2.72 10.92 5.05
C PRO A 44 1.36 10.55 4.46
N THR A 45 1.38 9.53 3.60
CA THR A 45 0.20 9.08 2.87
C THR A 45 -0.09 7.61 3.11
N ILE A 46 -1.37 7.26 3.19
CA ILE A 46 -1.84 5.87 3.24
C ILE A 46 -2.72 5.62 2.02
N ASN A 47 -2.56 4.48 1.36
CA ASN A 47 -3.43 4.14 0.24
C ASN A 47 -4.81 3.75 0.77
N TRP A 48 -5.86 4.22 0.12
CA TRP A 48 -7.22 3.80 0.41
C TRP A 48 -7.84 3.20 -0.85
N CYS A 49 -8.48 2.04 -0.71
CA CYS A 49 -9.39 1.56 -1.73
C CYS A 49 -10.51 0.68 -1.16
N GLU A 50 -11.74 0.95 -1.62
CA GLU A 50 -12.96 0.23 -1.30
C GLU A 50 -13.13 -0.12 0.19
N GLY A 51 -12.87 0.83 1.08
CA GLY A 51 -13.06 0.62 2.52
C GLY A 51 -11.84 0.05 3.25
N ILE A 52 -10.69 -0.11 2.58
CA ILE A 52 -9.43 -0.56 3.19
C ILE A 52 -8.37 0.54 3.05
N ALA A 53 -7.78 0.91 4.17
CA ALA A 53 -6.57 1.72 4.23
C ALA A 53 -5.36 0.79 4.38
N PHE A 54 -4.30 0.96 3.59
CA PHE A 54 -3.15 0.06 3.63
C PHE A 54 -1.83 0.72 3.20
N ILE A 55 -0.74 0.14 3.69
CA ILE A 55 0.63 0.40 3.24
C ILE A 55 1.23 -0.94 2.83
N ALA A 56 1.85 -0.96 1.64
CA ALA A 56 2.57 -2.12 1.13
C ALA A 56 4.06 -1.79 1.12
N THR A 57 4.84 -2.54 1.88
CA THR A 57 6.28 -2.37 2.01
C THR A 57 6.98 -3.25 0.96
N PRO A 58 7.74 -2.67 0.02
CA PRO A 58 8.50 -3.46 -0.96
C PRO A 58 9.73 -4.10 -0.30
N PHE A 59 10.28 -5.14 -0.93
CA PHE A 59 11.64 -5.55 -0.65
C PHE A 59 12.65 -4.53 -1.19
N PRO A 60 13.88 -4.45 -0.62
CA PRO A 60 14.99 -3.78 -1.26
C PRO A 60 15.20 -4.32 -2.70
N PRO A 61 15.55 -3.46 -3.67
CA PRO A 61 15.68 -3.86 -5.08
C PRO A 61 17.01 -4.60 -5.31
N THR A 62 17.09 -5.85 -4.85
CA THR A 62 18.17 -6.77 -5.21
C THR A 62 17.94 -7.32 -6.62
N GLU A 63 18.97 -7.92 -7.22
CA GLU A 63 18.88 -8.50 -8.57
C GLU A 63 17.73 -9.52 -8.68
N ASP A 64 17.53 -10.35 -7.66
CA ASP A 64 16.46 -11.36 -7.66
C ASP A 64 15.06 -10.72 -7.57
N ILE A 65 14.89 -9.69 -6.74
CA ILE A 65 13.61 -8.97 -6.65
C ILE A 65 13.30 -8.25 -7.96
N VAL A 66 14.30 -7.61 -8.58
CA VAL A 66 14.13 -6.95 -9.89
C VAL A 66 13.79 -7.97 -10.97
N ARG A 67 14.43 -9.14 -10.98
CA ARG A 67 14.15 -10.23 -11.94
C ARG A 67 12.70 -10.70 -11.83
N GLU A 68 12.19 -10.92 -10.62
CA GLU A 68 10.78 -11.28 -10.39
C GLU A 68 9.83 -10.16 -10.86
N MET A 69 10.13 -8.90 -10.53
CA MET A 69 9.32 -7.76 -10.96
C MET A 69 9.22 -7.64 -12.48
N LEU A 70 10.33 -7.82 -13.20
CA LEU A 70 10.37 -7.83 -14.66
C LEU A 70 9.62 -9.03 -15.27
N ALA A 71 9.57 -10.17 -14.58
CA ALA A 71 8.75 -11.31 -14.98
C ALA A 71 7.24 -11.08 -14.78
N GLY A 72 6.87 -10.02 -14.06
CA GLY A 72 5.49 -9.64 -13.73
C GLY A 72 5.06 -10.04 -12.31
N ASN A 73 5.98 -10.43 -11.44
CA ASN A 73 5.71 -10.82 -10.05
C ASN A 73 6.15 -9.70 -9.10
N ILE A 74 5.20 -9.03 -8.46
CA ILE A 74 5.53 -8.03 -7.42
C ILE A 74 5.54 -8.69 -6.05
N HIS A 75 6.59 -8.40 -5.27
CA HIS A 75 6.76 -8.88 -3.91
C HIS A 75 6.61 -7.72 -2.92
N TYR A 76 5.64 -7.83 -2.02
CA TYR A 76 5.55 -6.99 -0.83
C TYR A 76 6.08 -7.77 0.37
N ALA A 77 7.10 -7.22 1.01
CA ALA A 77 7.67 -7.78 2.24
C ALA A 77 6.60 -7.86 3.34
N GLY A 78 5.78 -6.81 3.45
CA GLY A 78 4.62 -6.81 4.33
C GLY A 78 3.54 -5.85 3.85
N VAL A 79 2.30 -6.14 4.23
CA VAL A 79 1.16 -5.24 4.07
C VAL A 79 0.50 -5.05 5.43
N ILE A 80 0.55 -3.81 5.92
CA ILE A 80 -0.25 -3.38 7.07
C ILE A 80 -1.53 -2.74 6.56
N PHE A 81 -2.67 -3.08 7.14
CA PHE A 81 -3.96 -2.56 6.71
C PHE A 81 -4.93 -2.35 7.86
N ALA A 82 -5.94 -1.53 7.62
CA ALA A 82 -7.05 -1.28 8.53
C ALA A 82 -8.35 -1.09 7.74
N ARG A 83 -9.48 -1.37 8.38
CA ARG A 83 -10.80 -1.02 7.85
C ARG A 83 -11.03 0.49 7.95
N LYS A 84 -11.52 1.09 6.86
CA LYS A 84 -11.91 2.50 6.78
C LYS A 84 -12.99 2.66 5.72
N ASP A 85 -14.25 2.41 6.07
CA ASP A 85 -15.35 2.28 5.10
C ASP A 85 -15.53 3.50 4.18
N SER A 86 -15.33 4.71 4.72
CA SER A 86 -15.45 5.97 3.96
C SER A 86 -14.09 6.55 3.61
N PHE A 87 -13.94 7.05 2.38
CA PHE A 87 -12.77 7.81 1.99
C PHE A 87 -12.79 9.21 2.63
N GLU A 88 -11.70 9.54 3.33
CA GLU A 88 -11.46 10.86 3.91
C GLU A 88 -10.06 11.31 3.50
N PRO A 89 -9.90 12.35 2.68
CA PRO A 89 -8.61 12.69 2.07
C PRO A 89 -7.56 13.16 3.09
N GLU A 90 -7.99 13.64 4.25
CA GLU A 90 -7.13 14.10 5.34
C GLU A 90 -7.65 13.57 6.67
N ILE A 91 -6.74 13.00 7.47
CA ILE A 91 -6.99 12.53 8.83
C ILE A 91 -6.06 13.28 9.76
N ARG A 92 -6.61 13.80 10.87
CA ARG A 92 -5.84 14.50 11.90
C ARG A 92 -5.70 13.58 13.11
N GLY A 93 -4.48 13.11 13.34
CA GLY A 93 -4.11 12.33 14.53
C GLY A 93 -3.38 13.18 15.56
N SER A 94 -3.20 12.62 16.76
CA SER A 94 -2.52 13.29 17.87
C SER A 94 -1.07 13.69 17.55
N PHE A 95 -0.42 12.99 16.61
CA PHE A 95 0.98 13.20 16.25
C PHE A 95 1.20 14.01 14.96
N GLY A 96 0.12 14.37 14.25
CA GLY A 96 0.19 15.08 12.98
C GLY A 96 -0.97 14.76 12.03
N VAL A 97 -0.79 15.14 10.77
CA VAL A 97 -1.78 14.93 9.70
C VAL A 97 -1.33 13.77 8.81
N ILE A 98 -2.28 12.95 8.36
CA ILE A 98 -2.10 11.93 7.31
C ILE A 98 -3.03 12.23 6.15
N ARG A 99 -2.59 11.93 4.92
CA ARG A 99 -3.47 11.94 3.75
C ARG A 99 -3.83 10.52 3.31
N LEU A 100 -5.13 10.25 3.14
CA LEU A 100 -5.55 9.07 2.41
C LEU A 100 -5.56 9.38 0.92
N VAL A 101 -4.99 8.47 0.12
CA VAL A 101 -4.97 8.60 -1.33
C VAL A 101 -5.88 7.54 -1.92
N ASN A 102 -6.92 7.97 -2.64
CA ASN A 102 -7.79 7.03 -3.34
C ASN A 102 -7.01 6.36 -4.48
N ARG A 103 -6.77 5.05 -4.33
CA ARG A 103 -6.01 4.22 -5.26
C ARG A 103 -6.87 3.23 -6.04
N CYS A 104 -8.20 3.36 -5.99
CA CYS A 104 -9.10 2.43 -6.67
C CYS A 104 -9.05 2.45 -8.19
N ASN A 105 -8.43 3.46 -8.79
CA ASN A 105 -8.16 3.47 -10.22
C ASN A 105 -7.02 2.52 -10.64
N ASN A 106 -6.26 1.96 -9.68
CA ASN A 106 -5.25 0.95 -9.94
C ASN A 106 -5.84 -0.45 -9.68
N PRO A 107 -5.98 -1.31 -10.72
CA PRO A 107 -6.60 -2.63 -10.57
C PRO A 107 -5.82 -3.56 -9.62
N ASN A 108 -4.50 -3.41 -9.50
CA ASN A 108 -3.68 -4.18 -8.57
C ASN A 108 -4.00 -3.83 -7.12
N TYR A 109 -4.15 -2.54 -6.82
CA TYR A 109 -4.53 -2.09 -5.49
C TYR A 109 -5.98 -2.38 -5.16
N LYS A 110 -6.89 -2.33 -6.13
CA LYS A 110 -8.27 -2.78 -5.96
C LYS A 110 -8.31 -4.25 -5.55
N LYS A 111 -7.64 -5.12 -6.32
CA LYS A 111 -7.57 -6.57 -6.05
C LYS A 111 -6.89 -6.89 -4.73
N LEU A 112 -5.84 -6.14 -4.36
CA LEU A 112 -5.20 -6.26 -3.05
C LEU A 112 -6.16 -5.89 -1.92
N ALA A 113 -6.87 -4.76 -2.02
CA ALA A 113 -7.85 -4.36 -1.01
C ALA A 113 -8.98 -5.40 -0.85
N GLU A 114 -9.51 -5.92 -1.96
CA GLU A 114 -10.49 -7.02 -1.94
C GLU A 114 -9.95 -8.27 -1.23
N TYR A 115 -8.70 -8.63 -1.47
CA TYR A 115 -8.03 -9.76 -0.81
C TYR A 115 -7.87 -9.51 0.70
N LEU A 116 -7.44 -8.32 1.11
CA LEU A 116 -7.26 -7.94 2.52
C LEU A 116 -8.58 -7.99 3.31
N LYS A 117 -9.71 -7.61 2.72
CA LYS A 117 -11.05 -7.73 3.35
C LYS A 117 -11.37 -9.15 3.82
N SER A 118 -10.75 -10.18 3.23
CA SER A 118 -11.00 -11.58 3.59
C SER A 118 -10.29 -12.03 4.88
N PHE A 119 -9.21 -11.37 5.29
CA PHE A 119 -8.45 -11.70 6.51
C PHE A 119 -9.22 -11.31 7.76
N SER A 120 -9.94 -10.20 7.67
CA SER A 120 -10.75 -9.63 8.74
C SER A 120 -12.06 -10.41 9.03
N ARG A 121 -12.28 -11.57 8.40
CA ARG A 121 -13.38 -12.50 8.72
C ARG A 121 -12.92 -13.71 9.55
N ARG A 122 -11.64 -13.78 9.91
CA ARG A 122 -11.03 -14.96 10.55
C ARG A 122 -10.64 -14.74 12.01
N ILE A 123 -11.01 -13.61 12.60
CA ILE A 123 -10.83 -13.29 14.02
C ILE A 123 -12.21 -13.12 14.65
#